data_AF-A0A7W1IKA5-F1
#
_entry.id   AF-A0A7W1IKA5-F1
#
_cell.length_a   1.000
_cell.length_b   1.000
_cell.length_c   1.000
_cell.angle_alpha   90.00
_cell.angle_beta   90.00
_cell.angle_gamma   90.00
#
_symmetry.space_group_name_H-M   'P 1'
#
loop_
_entity.id
_entity.type
_entity.pdbx_description
1 polymer ?
#
loop_
_entity_poly.entity_id
_entity_poly.type
_entity_poly.pdbx_seq_one_letter_code
_entity_poly.pdbx_strand_id
1 'polypeptide(L)'
;MSSTREQLRALPFLEGLTDTAIHQLSQLVQPARYECDELLFEEGTPRRLLALILTGAVAIEKGRDGRPVRIATLGAGEAVGEGLLLDDSDHGTTARAVAETTAFVLSRSQVEEMLKQSPQLYAALVARAARAISHRLSAVDATLVGRGRTLGFGGTRMRQEHDLLGERDVPDEALYGVQTLRALENFHITGVPLREFPALIEALGAVKEAAALANADLGLLTRTTADLIVRASAELRAGRHHEHFLVDMIQGGAGTSTNMNANEVIANRALELSGHARGDYQFVHPNNHVNLSQSTNDVYPTAVKLALHTAIEELRRAMGELAAAFLAKGAEFAPFIKMGRTQLQDAVPMTLGQEFTAFGHTILEDVDRLGEAQALIREINMGATAIGTGITAPGGYAECVRAHLSRITGLELITAPDLVEATADTGAFVQLSGVLKRCAVKLSK
;
A
#
# COMPACT_ATOMS: atom_id res chain seq x y z
N MET A 1 -10.75 17.07 -32.62
CA MET A 1 -11.22 16.01 -31.73
C MET A 1 -11.13 14.71 -32.49
N SER A 2 -10.40 13.71 -31.97
CA SER A 2 -10.29 12.39 -32.59
C SER A 2 -11.68 11.74 -32.63
N SER A 3 -12.01 11.01 -33.69
CA SER A 3 -13.32 10.37 -33.81
C SER A 3 -13.46 9.23 -32.79
N THR A 4 -14.67 8.93 -32.31
CA THR A 4 -14.95 7.79 -31.40
C THR A 4 -14.29 6.50 -31.89
N ARG A 5 -14.26 6.28 -33.21
CA ARG A 5 -13.63 5.10 -33.83
C ARG A 5 -12.12 5.07 -33.69
N GLU A 6 -11.46 6.21 -33.85
CA GLU A 6 -10.00 6.33 -33.66
C GLU A 6 -9.61 6.08 -32.21
N GLN A 7 -10.38 6.64 -31.26
CA GLN A 7 -10.17 6.43 -29.83
C GLN A 7 -10.37 4.96 -29.45
N LEU A 8 -11.45 4.32 -29.93
CA LEU A 8 -11.67 2.89 -29.72
C LEU A 8 -10.56 2.02 -30.32
N ARG A 9 -10.07 2.36 -31.52
CA ARG A 9 -9.00 1.62 -32.18
C ARG A 9 -7.67 1.70 -31.42
N ALA A 10 -7.45 2.78 -30.68
CA ALA A 10 -6.25 2.97 -29.86
C ALA A 10 -6.27 2.17 -28.55
N LEU A 11 -7.39 1.55 -28.17
CA LEU A 11 -7.49 0.79 -26.92
C LEU A 11 -6.91 -0.62 -27.07
N PRO A 12 -5.88 -1.00 -26.28
CA PRO A 12 -5.34 -2.36 -26.25
C PRO A 12 -6.40 -3.44 -26.03
N PHE A 13 -7.41 -3.18 -25.18
CA PHE A 13 -8.52 -4.13 -24.98
C PHE A 13 -9.24 -4.51 -26.29
N LEU A 14 -9.29 -3.61 -27.27
CA LEU A 14 -9.99 -3.79 -28.54
C LEU A 14 -9.07 -4.21 -29.70
N GLU A 15 -7.79 -4.46 -29.42
CA GLU A 15 -6.81 -4.84 -30.43
C GLU A 15 -7.27 -6.07 -31.23
N GLY A 16 -7.11 -6.02 -32.56
CA GLY A 16 -7.50 -7.09 -33.48
C GLY A 16 -9.00 -7.19 -33.78
N LEU A 17 -9.82 -6.21 -33.37
CA LEU A 17 -11.18 -6.08 -33.91
C LEU A 17 -11.14 -5.56 -35.35
N THR A 18 -12.06 -6.07 -36.18
CA THR A 18 -12.21 -5.58 -37.56
C THR A 18 -12.77 -4.16 -37.57
N ASP A 19 -12.54 -3.44 -38.67
CA ASP A 19 -13.08 -2.09 -38.83
C ASP A 19 -14.61 -2.04 -38.74
N THR A 20 -15.28 -3.08 -39.24
CA THR A 20 -16.73 -3.25 -39.08
C THR A 20 -17.12 -3.38 -37.61
N ALA A 21 -16.38 -4.18 -36.82
CA ALA A 21 -16.63 -4.36 -35.39
C ALA A 21 -16.38 -3.08 -34.59
N ILE A 22 -15.29 -2.34 -34.88
CA ILE A 22 -15.02 -1.03 -34.27
C ILE A 22 -16.10 -0.03 -34.65
N HIS A 23 -16.57 -0.04 -35.91
CA HIS A 23 -17.67 0.81 -36.32
C HIS A 23 -18.95 0.49 -35.55
N GLN A 24 -19.36 -0.77 -35.46
CA GLN A 24 -20.54 -1.20 -34.72
C GLN A 24 -20.45 -0.80 -33.24
N LEU A 25 -19.29 -1.06 -32.61
CA LEU A 25 -19.04 -0.68 -31.22
C LEU A 25 -19.13 0.83 -31.01
N SER A 26 -18.61 1.64 -31.94
CA SER A 26 -18.68 3.11 -31.88
C SER A 26 -20.10 3.68 -31.89
N GLN A 27 -21.09 2.91 -32.35
CA GLN A 27 -22.50 3.32 -32.33
C GLN A 27 -23.20 2.95 -31.01
N LEU A 28 -22.60 2.06 -30.22
CA LEU A 28 -23.18 1.54 -28.98
C LEU A 28 -22.57 2.21 -27.74
N VAL A 29 -21.29 2.56 -27.75
CA VAL A 29 -20.64 3.17 -26.58
C VAL A 29 -21.10 4.60 -26.33
N GLN A 30 -21.16 4.99 -25.05
CA GLN A 30 -21.39 6.38 -24.64
C GLN A 30 -20.18 6.91 -23.87
N PRO A 31 -19.73 8.15 -24.12
CA PRO A 31 -18.68 8.75 -23.31
C PRO A 31 -19.19 9.03 -21.90
N ALA A 32 -18.40 8.70 -20.89
CA ALA A 32 -18.62 9.04 -19.50
C ALA A 32 -17.36 9.68 -18.91
N ARG A 33 -17.56 10.59 -17.96
CA ARG A 33 -16.50 11.21 -17.17
C ARG A 33 -16.82 10.97 -15.70
N TYR A 34 -15.81 10.57 -14.96
CA TYR A 34 -15.87 10.33 -13.53
C TYR A 34 -14.86 11.24 -12.85
N GLU A 35 -15.31 11.95 -11.82
CA GLU A 35 -14.45 12.75 -10.97
C GLU A 35 -13.64 11.85 -10.02
N CYS A 36 -12.58 12.38 -9.42
CA CYS A 36 -11.82 11.65 -8.41
C CYS A 36 -12.74 11.21 -7.26
N ASP A 37 -12.55 9.98 -6.78
CA ASP A 37 -13.34 9.27 -5.77
C ASP A 37 -14.77 8.87 -6.18
N GLU A 38 -15.20 9.19 -7.41
CA GLU A 38 -16.49 8.78 -7.94
C GLU A 38 -16.54 7.27 -8.21
N LEU A 39 -17.66 6.63 -7.85
CA LEU A 39 -17.87 5.21 -8.05
C LEU A 39 -18.38 4.92 -9.46
N LEU A 40 -17.72 3.98 -10.14
CA LEU A 40 -18.27 3.38 -11.36
C LEU A 40 -19.30 2.32 -10.97
N PHE A 41 -18.99 1.48 -9.99
CA PHE A 41 -19.90 0.51 -9.39
C PHE A 41 -19.41 0.10 -8.00
N GLU A 42 -20.31 -0.51 -7.22
CA GLU A 42 -20.06 -0.91 -5.84
C GLU A 42 -20.18 -2.44 -5.68
N GLU A 43 -19.36 -3.01 -4.79
CA GLU A 43 -19.44 -4.41 -4.40
C GLU A 43 -20.86 -4.77 -3.92
N GLY A 44 -21.35 -5.94 -4.36
CA GLY A 44 -22.70 -6.41 -4.05
C GLY A 44 -23.82 -5.77 -4.87
N THR A 45 -23.49 -4.91 -5.85
CA THR A 45 -24.48 -4.36 -6.79
C THR A 45 -24.55 -5.14 -8.10
N PRO A 46 -25.71 -5.18 -8.79
CA PRO A 46 -25.83 -5.86 -10.07
C PRO A 46 -24.94 -5.26 -11.15
N ARG A 47 -24.35 -6.11 -12.00
CA ARG A 47 -23.55 -5.67 -13.14
C ARG A 47 -24.40 -4.91 -14.15
N ARG A 48 -24.19 -3.60 -14.26
CA ARG A 48 -24.96 -2.71 -15.15
C ARG A 48 -24.14 -2.05 -16.24
N LEU A 49 -22.83 -1.99 -16.08
CA LEU A 49 -21.94 -1.32 -17.02
C LEU A 49 -20.65 -2.08 -17.27
N LEU A 50 -20.12 -1.89 -18.47
CA LEU A 50 -18.75 -2.15 -18.87
C LEU A 50 -18.15 -0.82 -19.33
N ALA A 51 -17.04 -0.41 -18.72
CA ALA A 51 -16.32 0.81 -19.11
C ALA A 51 -14.96 0.47 -19.73
N LEU A 52 -14.65 1.13 -20.84
CA LEU A 52 -13.37 1.09 -21.53
C LEU A 52 -12.64 2.40 -21.25
N ILE A 53 -11.58 2.35 -20.46
CA ILE A 53 -10.91 3.54 -19.93
C ILE A 53 -10.12 4.23 -21.04
N LEU A 54 -10.40 5.50 -21.29
CA LEU A 54 -9.71 6.32 -22.28
C LEU A 54 -8.52 7.07 -21.65
N THR A 55 -8.76 7.69 -20.50
CA THR A 55 -7.76 8.42 -19.70
C THR A 55 -8.13 8.30 -18.22
N GLY A 56 -7.15 8.48 -17.33
CA GLY A 56 -7.34 8.38 -15.89
C GLY A 56 -7.07 6.98 -15.35
N ALA A 57 -7.59 6.69 -14.15
CA ALA A 57 -7.32 5.47 -13.44
C ALA A 57 -8.48 5.08 -12.52
N VAL A 58 -8.79 3.78 -12.47
CA VAL A 58 -9.87 3.21 -11.67
C VAL A 58 -9.31 2.15 -10.73
N ALA A 59 -9.43 2.37 -9.42
CA ALA A 59 -9.13 1.37 -8.41
C ALA A 59 -10.22 0.31 -8.33
N ILE A 60 -9.81 -0.96 -8.23
CA ILE A 60 -10.64 -2.10 -7.89
C ILE A 60 -10.41 -2.42 -6.42
N GLU A 61 -11.44 -2.29 -5.62
CA GLU A 61 -11.40 -2.40 -4.16
C GLU A 61 -12.28 -3.56 -3.70
N LYS A 62 -11.92 -4.21 -2.59
CA LYS A 62 -12.78 -5.19 -1.92
C LYS A 62 -12.89 -4.87 -0.44
N GLY A 63 -14.10 -4.98 0.10
CA GLY A 63 -14.34 -4.79 1.52
C GLY A 63 -13.66 -5.89 2.33
N ARG A 64 -12.71 -5.52 3.20
CA ARG A 64 -12.13 -6.40 4.21
C ARG A 64 -12.11 -5.67 5.55
N ASP A 65 -12.69 -6.28 6.58
CA ASP A 65 -12.77 -5.71 7.94
C ASP A 65 -13.37 -4.29 8.00
N GLY A 66 -14.35 -4.01 7.12
CA GLY A 66 -15.03 -2.71 7.03
C GLY A 66 -14.21 -1.61 6.34
N ARG A 67 -13.05 -1.92 5.76
CA ARG A 67 -12.23 -0.98 4.97
C ARG A 67 -12.09 -1.44 3.52
N PRO A 68 -12.14 -0.53 2.53
CA PRO A 68 -11.83 -0.88 1.15
C PRO A 68 -10.33 -1.19 1.01
N VAL A 69 -10.01 -2.40 0.57
CA VAL A 69 -8.64 -2.80 0.23
C VAL A 69 -8.50 -2.77 -1.29
N ARG A 70 -7.56 -1.97 -1.79
CA ARG A 70 -7.28 -1.87 -3.22
C ARG A 70 -6.56 -3.13 -3.73
N ILE A 71 -7.21 -3.86 -4.63
CA ILE A 71 -6.69 -5.09 -5.25
C ILE A 71 -5.89 -4.75 -6.52
N ALA A 72 -6.37 -3.80 -7.31
CA ALA A 72 -5.74 -3.39 -8.55
C ALA A 72 -6.09 -1.93 -8.89
N THR A 73 -5.28 -1.31 -9.74
CA THR A 73 -5.60 -0.03 -10.38
C THR A 73 -5.57 -0.25 -11.89
N LEU A 74 -6.67 0.07 -12.56
CA LEU A 74 -6.84 -0.07 -14.01
C LEU A 74 -6.61 1.27 -14.70
N GLY A 75 -5.78 1.28 -15.73
CA GLY A 75 -5.38 2.48 -16.46
C GLY A 75 -6.05 2.64 -17.82
N ALA A 76 -5.62 3.68 -18.55
CA ALA A 76 -6.04 3.93 -19.92
C ALA A 76 -5.76 2.71 -20.81
N GLY A 77 -6.75 2.30 -21.61
CA GLY A 77 -6.65 1.14 -22.49
C GLY A 77 -7.25 -0.14 -21.92
N GLU A 78 -7.54 -0.18 -20.62
CA GLU A 78 -8.14 -1.34 -19.95
C GLU A 78 -9.66 -1.26 -19.87
N ALA A 79 -10.29 -2.41 -19.62
CA ALA A 79 -11.72 -2.53 -19.39
C ALA A 79 -12.02 -2.82 -17.91
N VAL A 80 -13.13 -2.26 -17.41
CA VAL A 80 -13.63 -2.51 -16.06
C VAL A 80 -15.13 -2.84 -16.11
N GLY A 81 -15.56 -3.81 -15.31
CA GLY A 81 -16.94 -4.31 -15.35
C GLY A 81 -17.16 -5.34 -16.47
N GLU A 82 -16.09 -5.94 -17.01
CA GLU A 82 -16.15 -6.91 -18.10
C GLU A 82 -16.88 -8.21 -17.75
N GLY A 83 -17.08 -8.48 -16.46
CA GLY A 83 -17.97 -9.53 -15.97
C GLY A 83 -19.41 -9.40 -16.47
N LEU A 84 -19.85 -8.21 -16.90
CA LEU A 84 -21.15 -7.99 -17.55
C LEU A 84 -21.35 -8.87 -18.80
N LEU A 85 -20.26 -9.28 -19.46
CA LEU A 85 -20.31 -10.10 -20.67
C LEU A 85 -20.38 -11.61 -20.39
N LEU A 86 -20.24 -12.04 -19.13
CA LEU A 86 -20.07 -13.45 -18.78
C LEU A 86 -21.25 -14.05 -18.02
N ASP A 87 -21.73 -13.36 -16.99
CA ASP A 87 -22.81 -13.85 -16.11
C ASP A 87 -23.60 -12.70 -15.47
N ASP A 88 -24.67 -13.05 -14.77
CA ASP A 88 -25.58 -12.13 -14.08
C ASP A 88 -25.30 -11.99 -12.57
N SER A 89 -24.12 -12.42 -12.11
CA SER A 89 -23.76 -12.23 -10.69
C SER A 89 -23.49 -10.75 -10.37
N ASP A 90 -23.58 -10.41 -9.09
CA ASP A 90 -23.24 -9.08 -8.62
C ASP A 90 -21.74 -8.79 -8.75
N HIS A 91 -21.37 -7.51 -8.67
CA HIS A 91 -19.99 -7.09 -8.59
C HIS A 91 -19.33 -7.65 -7.32
N GLY A 92 -18.27 -8.44 -7.46
CA GLY A 92 -17.49 -8.94 -6.33
C GLY A 92 -16.51 -7.93 -5.73
N THR A 93 -16.44 -6.73 -6.31
CA THR A 93 -15.51 -5.63 -5.98
C THR A 93 -16.17 -4.28 -6.28
N THR A 94 -15.65 -3.23 -5.67
CA THR A 94 -15.99 -1.82 -5.95
C THR A 94 -15.00 -1.26 -6.98
N ALA A 95 -15.49 -0.46 -7.94
CA ALA A 95 -14.65 0.29 -8.86
C ALA A 95 -14.78 1.79 -8.61
N ARG A 96 -13.66 2.45 -8.30
CA ARG A 96 -13.60 3.88 -7.94
C ARG A 96 -12.58 4.61 -8.80
N ALA A 97 -12.95 5.74 -9.38
CA ALA A 97 -12.00 6.61 -10.06
C ALA A 97 -11.01 7.20 -9.03
N VAL A 98 -9.70 7.04 -9.26
CA VAL A 98 -8.64 7.59 -8.37
C VAL A 98 -7.98 8.85 -8.93
N ALA A 99 -8.37 9.21 -10.15
CA ALA A 99 -8.07 10.47 -10.82
C ALA A 99 -9.27 10.78 -11.74
N GLU A 100 -9.31 12.00 -12.27
CA GLU A 100 -10.28 12.35 -13.32
C GLU A 100 -10.18 11.33 -14.47
N THR A 101 -11.28 10.60 -14.69
CA THR A 101 -11.29 9.43 -15.57
C THR A 101 -12.33 9.60 -16.66
N THR A 102 -11.91 9.42 -17.91
CA THR A 102 -12.83 9.37 -19.05
C THR A 102 -12.88 7.94 -19.60
N ALA A 103 -14.06 7.49 -19.98
CA ALA A 103 -14.27 6.14 -20.47
C ALA A 103 -15.39 6.07 -21.51
N PHE A 104 -15.36 5.04 -22.34
CA PHE A 104 -16.51 4.61 -23.14
C PHE A 104 -17.29 3.54 -22.37
N VAL A 105 -18.57 3.76 -22.15
CA VAL A 105 -19.43 2.89 -21.36
C VAL A 105 -20.43 2.17 -22.25
N LEU A 106 -20.59 0.87 -22.00
CA LEU A 106 -21.69 0.04 -22.46
C LEU A 106 -22.57 -0.31 -21.27
N SER A 107 -23.85 0.01 -21.36
CA SER A 107 -24.88 -0.44 -20.42
C SER A 107 -25.32 -1.88 -20.72
N ARG A 108 -25.93 -2.54 -19.74
CA ARG A 108 -26.53 -3.87 -19.88
C ARG A 108 -27.47 -3.98 -21.09
N SER A 109 -28.35 -3.00 -21.30
CA SER A 109 -29.27 -3.02 -22.44
C SER A 109 -28.55 -2.94 -23.79
N GLN A 110 -27.46 -2.19 -23.88
CA GLN A 110 -26.63 -2.13 -25.08
C GLN A 110 -25.87 -3.43 -25.33
N VAL A 111 -25.43 -4.11 -24.26
CA VAL A 111 -24.81 -5.45 -24.36
C VAL A 111 -25.82 -6.49 -24.83
N GLU A 112 -27.05 -6.46 -24.32
CA GLU A 112 -28.14 -7.33 -24.76
C GLU A 112 -28.52 -7.07 -26.22
N GLU A 113 -28.55 -5.80 -26.64
CA GLU A 113 -28.82 -5.44 -28.03
C GLU A 113 -27.68 -5.89 -28.96
N MET A 114 -26.43 -5.73 -28.52
CA MET A 114 -25.25 -6.21 -29.24
C MET A 114 -25.28 -7.73 -29.42
N LEU A 115 -25.72 -8.49 -28.41
CA LEU A 115 -25.88 -9.94 -28.52
C LEU A 115 -26.90 -10.33 -29.59
N LYS A 116 -27.98 -9.56 -29.74
CA LYS A 116 -29.03 -9.80 -30.74
C LYS A 116 -28.62 -9.36 -32.16
N GLN A 117 -28.06 -8.15 -32.29
CA GLN A 117 -27.80 -7.52 -33.58
C GLN A 117 -26.42 -7.83 -34.15
N SER A 118 -25.42 -8.12 -33.30
CA SER A 118 -24.05 -8.35 -33.71
C SER A 118 -23.38 -9.44 -32.85
N PRO A 119 -23.84 -10.71 -32.95
CA PRO A 119 -23.31 -11.81 -32.14
C PRO A 119 -21.80 -12.01 -32.30
N GLN A 120 -21.24 -11.70 -33.47
CA GLN A 120 -19.80 -11.80 -33.72
C GLN A 120 -19.00 -10.75 -32.93
N LEU A 121 -19.52 -9.52 -32.79
CA LEU A 121 -18.92 -8.49 -31.96
C LEU A 121 -19.01 -8.87 -30.48
N TYR A 122 -20.18 -9.36 -30.05
CA TYR A 122 -20.36 -9.87 -28.68
C TYR A 122 -19.34 -10.97 -28.36
N ALA A 123 -19.25 -12.00 -29.19
CA ALA A 123 -18.29 -13.09 -29.01
C ALA A 123 -16.83 -12.60 -28.98
N ALA A 124 -16.50 -11.61 -29.82
CA ALA A 124 -15.18 -11.01 -29.85
C ALA A 124 -14.85 -10.24 -28.55
N LEU A 125 -15.82 -9.56 -27.95
CA LEU A 125 -15.67 -8.88 -26.66
C LEU A 125 -15.64 -9.87 -25.49
N VAL A 126 -16.46 -10.93 -25.51
CA VAL A 126 -16.38 -12.02 -24.52
C VAL A 126 -14.99 -12.66 -24.52
N ALA A 127 -14.42 -12.97 -25.69
CA ALA A 127 -13.07 -13.53 -25.78
C ALA A 127 -11.99 -12.57 -25.25
N ARG A 128 -12.22 -11.25 -25.29
CA ARG A 128 -11.34 -10.23 -24.72
C ARG A 128 -11.53 -10.08 -23.22
N ALA A 129 -12.77 -10.06 -22.75
CA ALA A 129 -13.11 -10.10 -21.32
C ALA A 129 -12.54 -11.34 -20.65
N ALA A 130 -12.72 -12.52 -21.25
CA ALA A 130 -12.15 -13.77 -20.76
C ALA A 130 -10.61 -13.73 -20.73
N ARG A 131 -9.95 -13.13 -21.72
CA ARG A 131 -8.49 -12.91 -21.69
C ARG A 131 -8.09 -11.92 -20.60
N ALA A 132 -8.78 -10.79 -20.45
CA ALA A 132 -8.49 -9.80 -19.43
C ALA A 132 -8.67 -10.39 -18.02
N ILE A 133 -9.77 -11.10 -17.78
CA ILE A 133 -10.04 -11.80 -16.52
C ILE A 133 -9.01 -12.92 -16.30
N SER A 134 -8.68 -13.72 -17.31
CA SER A 134 -7.67 -14.77 -17.20
C SER A 134 -6.29 -14.18 -16.91
N HIS A 135 -5.92 -13.05 -17.51
CA HIS A 135 -4.70 -12.32 -17.18
C HIS A 135 -4.71 -11.80 -15.74
N ARG A 136 -5.85 -11.30 -15.25
CA ARG A 136 -6.02 -10.85 -13.86
C ARG A 136 -5.98 -12.00 -12.87
N LEU A 137 -6.65 -13.11 -13.15
CA LEU A 137 -6.61 -14.33 -12.35
C LEU A 137 -5.22 -14.95 -12.36
N SER A 138 -4.54 -14.98 -13.50
CA SER A 138 -3.15 -15.43 -13.61
C SER A 138 -2.19 -14.50 -12.87
N ALA A 139 -2.47 -13.20 -12.81
CA ALA A 139 -1.71 -12.25 -12.00
C ALA A 139 -1.92 -12.49 -10.49
N VAL A 140 -3.14 -12.89 -10.07
CA VAL A 140 -3.46 -13.28 -8.69
C VAL A 140 -2.85 -14.64 -8.33
N ASP A 141 -2.89 -15.62 -9.25
CA ASP A 141 -2.29 -16.95 -9.07
C ASP A 141 -0.75 -16.91 -9.17
N ALA A 142 -0.16 -15.98 -9.93
CA ALA A 142 1.29 -15.75 -9.95
C ALA A 142 1.81 -15.13 -8.64
N THR A 143 0.95 -14.49 -7.86
CA THR A 143 1.21 -14.14 -6.45
C THR A 143 1.19 -15.37 -5.53
N LEU A 144 0.52 -16.46 -5.92
CA LEU A 144 0.47 -17.73 -5.17
C LEU A 144 1.51 -18.75 -5.64
N VAL A 145 1.95 -18.69 -6.90
CA VAL A 145 2.93 -19.60 -7.50
C VAL A 145 3.89 -18.78 -8.34
N GLY A 146 4.94 -18.27 -7.69
CA GLY A 146 5.93 -17.38 -8.32
C GLY A 146 6.43 -17.87 -9.67
N ARG A 147 6.24 -17.04 -10.71
CA ARG A 147 7.03 -16.99 -11.97
C ARG A 147 6.54 -15.84 -12.87
N GLY A 148 7.20 -14.68 -12.77
CA GLY A 148 7.59 -13.80 -13.90
C GLY A 148 6.52 -13.08 -14.74
N ARG A 149 6.44 -11.75 -14.52
CA ARG A 149 5.91 -10.65 -15.38
C ARG A 149 4.38 -10.66 -15.62
N THR A 150 3.59 -9.66 -15.23
CA THR A 150 3.81 -8.19 -15.17
C THR A 150 3.53 -7.66 -13.75
N LEU A 151 4.57 -7.19 -13.04
CA LEU A 151 4.42 -6.55 -11.74
C LEU A 151 4.20 -5.05 -11.94
N GLY A 152 2.94 -4.66 -12.03
CA GLY A 152 2.49 -3.26 -12.00
C GLY A 152 2.84 -2.47 -13.27
N PHE A 153 1.86 -1.73 -13.76
CA PHE A 153 2.00 -0.78 -14.86
C PHE A 153 2.41 -1.40 -16.22
N GLY A 154 1.40 -1.78 -17.01
CA GLY A 154 1.53 -2.37 -18.35
C GLY A 154 1.40 -1.37 -19.49
N GLY A 155 1.51 -0.07 -19.22
CA GLY A 155 1.39 1.00 -20.20
C GLY A 155 2.33 0.82 -21.40
N THR A 156 1.85 1.16 -22.60
CA THR A 156 2.62 1.08 -23.85
C THR A 156 3.70 2.17 -23.98
N ARG A 157 3.71 3.15 -23.09
CA ARG A 157 4.71 4.23 -23.06
C ARG A 157 5.66 4.04 -21.88
N MET A 158 6.94 4.15 -22.20
CA MET A 158 8.03 4.11 -21.24
C MET A 158 8.72 5.47 -21.23
N ARG A 159 9.22 5.89 -20.06
CA ARG A 159 10.15 7.00 -19.92
C ARG A 159 11.54 6.44 -19.62
N GLN A 160 12.57 7.09 -20.16
CA GLN A 160 13.94 6.69 -19.90
C GLN A 160 14.44 7.38 -18.62
N GLU A 161 14.98 6.61 -17.69
CA GLU A 161 15.62 7.12 -16.47
C GLU A 161 17.06 6.60 -16.36
N HIS A 162 17.90 7.35 -15.64
CA HIS A 162 19.31 7.07 -15.47
C HIS A 162 19.69 7.02 -13.99
N ASP A 163 20.44 5.99 -13.60
CA ASP A 163 21.13 5.92 -12.31
C ASP A 163 22.61 5.57 -12.52
N LEU A 164 23.32 5.30 -11.42
CA LEU A 164 24.75 4.94 -11.45
C LEU A 164 25.07 3.76 -12.38
N LEU A 165 24.12 2.86 -12.63
CA LEU A 165 24.31 1.66 -13.47
C LEU A 165 23.89 1.89 -14.93
N GLY A 166 23.48 3.10 -15.29
CA GLY A 166 23.10 3.50 -16.64
C GLY A 166 21.59 3.65 -16.84
N GLU A 167 21.18 3.61 -18.10
CA GLU A 167 19.79 3.89 -18.50
C GLU A 167 18.87 2.66 -18.42
N ARG A 168 17.60 2.91 -18.10
CA ARG A 168 16.50 1.93 -18.12
C ARG A 168 15.18 2.59 -18.51
N ASP A 169 14.31 1.78 -19.10
CA ASP A 169 12.93 2.16 -19.45
C ASP A 169 12.00 1.87 -18.27
N VAL A 170 11.39 2.91 -17.71
CA VAL A 170 10.42 2.84 -16.62
C VAL A 170 9.02 3.12 -17.19
N PRO A 171 7.96 2.36 -16.81
CA PRO A 171 6.60 2.67 -17.27
C PRO A 171 6.20 4.11 -16.95
N ASP A 172 5.68 4.85 -17.93
CA ASP A 172 5.35 6.29 -17.78
C ASP A 172 4.31 6.52 -16.65
N GLU A 173 3.39 5.57 -16.50
CA GLU A 173 2.35 5.54 -15.48
C GLU A 173 2.81 5.11 -14.07
N ALA A 174 4.07 4.68 -13.90
CA ALA A 174 4.63 4.42 -12.58
C ALA A 174 5.17 5.71 -11.92
N LEU A 175 4.85 5.93 -10.64
CA LEU A 175 5.49 6.99 -9.84
C LEU A 175 6.89 6.57 -9.33
N TYR A 176 7.19 5.28 -9.22
CA TYR A 176 8.53 4.83 -8.89
C TYR A 176 9.49 5.03 -10.07
N GLY A 177 10.81 5.06 -9.81
CA GLY A 177 11.85 5.33 -10.80
C GLY A 177 12.75 4.12 -11.06
N VAL A 178 13.90 4.38 -11.66
CA VAL A 178 14.86 3.35 -12.11
C VAL A 178 15.40 2.49 -10.97
N GLN A 179 15.65 3.04 -9.77
CA GLN A 179 16.22 2.22 -8.68
C GLN A 179 15.18 1.24 -8.14
N THR A 180 13.92 1.66 -8.07
CA THR A 180 12.82 0.73 -7.77
C THR A 180 12.68 -0.31 -8.85
N LEU A 181 12.68 0.07 -10.14
CA LEU A 181 12.61 -0.90 -11.24
C LEU A 181 13.71 -1.97 -11.13
N ARG A 182 14.95 -1.56 -10.86
CA ARG A 182 16.06 -2.50 -10.64
C ARG A 182 15.82 -3.38 -9.42
N ALA A 183 15.27 -2.85 -8.34
CA ALA A 183 14.93 -3.64 -7.17
C ALA A 183 13.86 -4.70 -7.48
N LEU A 184 12.85 -4.35 -8.29
CA LEU A 184 11.90 -5.31 -8.82
C LEU A 184 12.63 -6.39 -9.60
N GLU A 185 13.50 -6.02 -10.55
CA GLU A 185 14.28 -6.97 -11.35
C GLU A 185 15.17 -7.89 -10.50
N ASN A 186 15.80 -7.35 -9.47
CA ASN A 186 16.77 -8.04 -8.62
C ASN A 186 16.11 -8.95 -7.56
N PHE A 187 14.96 -8.55 -7.02
CA PHE A 187 14.35 -9.18 -5.85
C PHE A 187 12.95 -9.69 -6.20
N HIS A 188 12.91 -10.94 -6.66
CA HIS A 188 11.68 -11.71 -6.87
C HIS A 188 11.71 -12.96 -5.98
N ILE A 189 11.60 -12.77 -4.67
CA ILE A 189 11.89 -13.82 -3.69
C ILE A 189 10.61 -14.47 -3.18
N THR A 190 9.72 -13.66 -2.61
CA THR A 190 8.48 -14.13 -1.98
C THR A 190 7.26 -13.84 -2.82
N GLY A 191 7.32 -12.80 -3.66
CA GLY A 191 6.14 -12.27 -4.34
C GLY A 191 5.22 -11.48 -3.41
N VAL A 192 5.63 -11.19 -2.17
CA VAL A 192 4.90 -10.33 -1.24
C VAL A 192 5.47 -8.90 -1.35
N PRO A 193 4.76 -7.99 -2.04
CA PRO A 193 5.24 -6.63 -2.23
C PRO A 193 5.03 -5.76 -1.00
N LEU A 194 5.82 -4.69 -0.91
CA LEU A 194 5.75 -3.69 0.17
C LEU A 194 4.36 -3.05 0.34
N ARG A 195 3.56 -2.92 -0.72
CA ARG A 195 2.17 -2.41 -0.66
C ARG A 195 1.23 -3.19 0.27
N GLU A 196 1.55 -4.45 0.57
CA GLU A 196 0.77 -5.25 1.54
C GLU A 196 1.02 -4.80 2.99
N PHE A 197 1.98 -3.89 3.21
CA PHE A 197 2.37 -3.35 4.52
C PHE A 197 2.18 -1.82 4.55
N PRO A 198 0.93 -1.33 4.47
CA PRO A 198 0.62 0.10 4.35
C PRO A 198 1.21 0.93 5.50
N ALA A 199 1.23 0.40 6.73
CA ALA A 199 1.81 1.08 7.89
C ALA A 199 3.30 1.46 7.70
N LEU A 200 4.08 0.64 6.97
CA LEU A 200 5.48 0.95 6.67
C LEU A 200 5.59 2.05 5.61
N ILE A 201 4.71 2.05 4.61
CA ILE A 201 4.65 3.09 3.57
C ILE A 201 4.23 4.44 4.17
N GLU A 202 3.22 4.44 5.03
CA GLU A 202 2.77 5.61 5.78
C GLU A 202 3.88 6.15 6.68
N ALA A 203 4.62 5.27 7.38
CA ALA A 203 5.75 5.65 8.20
C ALA A 203 6.90 6.25 7.38
N LEU A 204 7.22 5.70 6.21
CA LEU A 204 8.18 6.29 5.28
C LEU A 204 7.73 7.69 4.87
N GLY A 205 6.45 7.87 4.50
CA GLY A 205 5.87 9.17 4.22
C GLY A 205 6.04 10.17 5.37
N ALA A 206 5.77 9.76 6.61
CA ALA A 206 5.98 10.58 7.80
C ALA A 206 7.45 11.01 7.99
N VAL A 207 8.40 10.09 7.78
CA VAL A 207 9.83 10.40 7.86
C VAL A 207 10.24 11.39 6.78
N LYS A 208 9.80 11.20 5.53
CA LYS A 208 10.12 12.10 4.41
C LYS A 208 9.51 13.49 4.58
N GLU A 209 8.28 13.56 5.10
CA GLU A 209 7.64 14.83 5.45
C GLU A 209 8.41 15.58 6.53
N ALA A 210 8.78 14.89 7.62
CA ALA A 210 9.54 15.48 8.72
C ALA A 210 10.93 15.95 8.26
N ALA A 211 11.61 15.17 7.42
CA ALA A 211 12.92 15.51 6.89
C ALA A 211 12.87 16.73 5.96
N ALA A 212 11.85 16.83 5.10
CA ALA A 212 11.67 17.99 4.22
C ALA A 212 11.42 19.28 5.02
N LEU A 213 10.58 19.21 6.07
CA LEU A 213 10.35 20.34 6.98
C LEU A 213 11.61 20.76 7.72
N ALA A 214 12.35 19.78 8.28
CA ALA A 214 13.59 20.07 8.99
C ALA A 214 14.64 20.72 8.08
N ASN A 215 14.80 20.22 6.85
CA ASN A 215 15.70 20.81 5.87
C ASN A 215 15.26 22.22 5.44
N ALA A 216 13.96 22.50 5.37
CA ALA A 216 13.45 23.83 5.07
C ALA A 216 13.70 24.82 6.22
N ASP A 217 13.48 24.39 7.46
CA ASP A 217 13.72 25.22 8.65
C ASP A 217 15.21 25.51 8.87
N LEU A 218 16.10 24.61 8.44
CA LEU A 218 17.55 24.81 8.43
C LEU A 218 18.06 25.51 7.16
N GLY A 219 17.18 25.89 6.24
CA GLY A 219 17.53 26.62 5.02
C GLY A 219 18.30 25.80 3.96
N LEU A 220 18.33 24.47 4.08
CA LEU A 220 18.96 23.57 3.12
C LEU A 220 18.05 23.24 1.92
N LEU A 221 16.75 23.34 2.11
CA LEU A 221 15.74 23.09 1.08
C LEU A 221 14.87 24.34 0.91
N THR A 222 14.59 24.73 -0.34
CA THR A 222 13.68 25.86 -0.58
C THR A 222 12.29 25.53 -0.04
N ARG A 223 11.57 26.53 0.50
CA ARG A 223 10.20 26.31 1.01
C ARG A 223 9.28 25.75 -0.08
N THR A 224 9.40 26.23 -1.31
CA THR A 224 8.63 25.72 -2.45
C THR A 224 8.84 24.22 -2.69
N THR A 225 10.08 23.76 -2.75
CA THR A 225 10.38 22.33 -2.93
C THR A 225 9.94 21.51 -1.72
N ALA A 226 10.15 22.03 -0.51
CA ALA A 226 9.73 21.38 0.73
C ALA A 226 8.22 21.20 0.79
N ASP A 227 7.44 22.22 0.44
CA ASP A 227 5.97 22.17 0.43
C ASP A 227 5.43 21.12 -0.56
N LEU A 228 6.06 20.96 -1.72
CA LEU A 228 5.70 19.91 -2.69
C LEU A 228 5.97 18.50 -2.13
N ILE A 229 7.12 18.31 -1.50
CA ILE A 229 7.50 17.03 -0.87
C ILE A 229 6.58 16.72 0.32
N VAL A 230 6.27 17.71 1.15
CA VAL A 230 5.35 17.59 2.28
C VAL A 230 3.96 17.18 1.80
N ARG A 231 3.43 17.84 0.75
CA ARG A 231 2.13 17.48 0.17
C ARG A 231 2.14 16.05 -0.37
N ALA A 232 3.15 15.68 -1.18
CA ALA A 232 3.29 14.32 -1.71
C ALA A 232 3.39 13.27 -0.60
N SER A 233 4.18 13.54 0.44
CA SER A 233 4.35 12.64 1.60
C SER A 233 3.06 12.52 2.42
N ALA A 234 2.29 13.61 2.55
CA ALA A 234 0.98 13.58 3.19
C ALA A 234 -0.04 12.76 2.39
N GLU A 235 0.02 12.77 1.05
CA GLU A 235 -0.80 11.87 0.22
C GLU A 235 -0.46 10.41 0.49
N LEU A 236 0.84 10.10 0.60
CA LEU A 236 1.33 8.75 0.89
C LEU A 236 0.88 8.24 2.26
N ARG A 237 0.95 9.10 3.27
CA ARG A 237 0.42 8.84 4.62
C ARG A 237 -1.09 8.65 4.66
N ALA A 238 -1.82 9.24 3.72
CA ALA A 238 -3.27 9.11 3.59
C ALA A 238 -3.68 7.86 2.78
N GLY A 239 -2.76 6.92 2.53
CA GLY A 239 -3.06 5.67 1.80
C GLY A 239 -3.03 5.80 0.27
N ARG A 240 -2.64 6.96 -0.29
CA ARG A 240 -2.58 7.16 -1.75
C ARG A 240 -1.23 6.72 -2.29
N HIS A 241 -1.20 6.26 -3.55
CA HIS A 241 0.00 5.86 -4.29
C HIS A 241 0.70 4.58 -3.78
N HIS A 242 0.09 3.84 -2.85
CA HIS A 242 0.65 2.59 -2.31
C HIS A 242 0.83 1.52 -3.39
N GLU A 243 0.06 1.58 -4.49
CA GLU A 243 0.21 0.70 -5.65
C GLU A 243 1.59 0.77 -6.34
N HIS A 244 2.36 1.85 -6.09
CA HIS A 244 3.71 2.04 -6.63
C HIS A 244 4.82 1.45 -5.74
N PHE A 245 4.47 0.77 -4.64
CA PHE A 245 5.42 0.14 -3.71
C PHE A 245 5.46 -1.37 -3.93
N LEU A 246 6.17 -1.77 -4.98
CA LEU A 246 6.14 -3.15 -5.50
C LEU A 246 7.36 -3.97 -5.08
N VAL A 247 8.35 -3.37 -4.40
CA VAL A 247 9.56 -4.06 -3.96
C VAL A 247 9.20 -5.22 -3.02
N ASP A 248 9.82 -6.38 -3.24
CA ASP A 248 9.64 -7.55 -2.38
C ASP A 248 10.08 -7.25 -0.94
N MET A 249 9.31 -7.74 0.04
CA MET A 249 9.69 -7.58 1.44
C MET A 249 11.01 -8.27 1.79
N ILE A 250 11.34 -9.37 1.11
CA ILE A 250 12.67 -9.97 1.19
C ILE A 250 13.54 -9.40 0.07
N GLN A 251 14.15 -8.26 0.38
CA GLN A 251 15.09 -7.56 -0.50
C GLN A 251 16.51 -7.56 0.08
N GLY A 252 17.50 -7.50 -0.82
CA GLY A 252 18.87 -7.16 -0.44
C GLY A 252 19.04 -5.67 -0.14
N GLY A 253 20.23 -5.27 0.31
CA GLY A 253 20.58 -3.85 0.44
C GLY A 253 20.02 -3.12 1.67
N ALA A 254 19.68 -3.86 2.74
CA ALA A 254 19.34 -3.30 4.07
C ALA A 254 18.19 -2.27 4.07
N GLY A 255 17.21 -2.43 3.16
CA GLY A 255 16.07 -1.51 3.02
C GLY A 255 16.30 -0.36 2.05
N THR A 256 17.44 -0.33 1.34
CA THR A 256 17.76 0.76 0.39
C THR A 256 16.75 0.83 -0.74
N SER A 257 16.30 -0.31 -1.26
CA SER A 257 15.29 -0.33 -2.31
C SER A 257 13.96 0.23 -1.83
N THR A 258 13.53 -0.10 -0.60
CA THR A 258 12.36 0.52 0.03
C THR A 258 12.51 2.03 0.21
N ASN A 259 13.65 2.50 0.74
CA ASN A 259 13.89 3.93 0.93
C ASN A 259 13.89 4.69 -0.41
N MET A 260 14.53 4.11 -1.44
CA MET A 260 14.55 4.69 -2.79
C MET A 260 13.19 4.65 -3.47
N ASN A 261 12.39 3.61 -3.24
CA ASN A 261 11.01 3.56 -3.73
C ASN A 261 10.18 4.71 -3.17
N ALA A 262 10.31 5.00 -1.86
CA ALA A 262 9.67 6.17 -1.28
C ALA A 262 10.20 7.47 -1.89
N ASN A 263 11.52 7.61 -2.02
CA ASN A 263 12.16 8.81 -2.59
C ASN A 263 11.66 9.09 -4.02
N GLU A 264 11.62 8.08 -4.88
CA GLU A 264 11.22 8.21 -6.29
C GLU A 264 9.72 8.49 -6.41
N VAL A 265 8.86 7.78 -5.67
CA VAL A 265 7.42 8.01 -5.69
C VAL A 265 7.08 9.43 -5.22
N ILE A 266 7.69 9.87 -4.12
CA ILE A 266 7.46 11.21 -3.57
C ILE A 266 8.02 12.29 -4.51
N ALA A 267 9.20 12.08 -5.11
CA ALA A 267 9.78 13.03 -6.05
C ALA A 267 8.90 13.19 -7.30
N ASN A 268 8.49 12.08 -7.92
CA ASN A 268 7.62 12.12 -9.10
C ASN A 268 6.25 12.72 -8.76
N ARG A 269 5.70 12.42 -7.58
CA ARG A 269 4.44 13.03 -7.17
C ARG A 269 4.59 14.54 -6.92
N ALA A 270 5.70 14.97 -6.33
CA ALA A 270 6.02 16.38 -6.17
C ALA A 270 6.18 17.11 -7.52
N LEU A 271 6.80 16.46 -8.53
CA LEU A 271 6.89 16.98 -9.90
C LEU A 271 5.50 17.23 -10.50
N GLU A 272 4.60 16.25 -10.42
CA GLU A 272 3.22 16.38 -10.90
C GLU A 272 2.47 17.54 -10.22
N LEU A 273 2.62 17.69 -8.90
CA LEU A 273 2.00 18.78 -8.13
C LEU A 273 2.49 20.17 -8.56
N SER A 274 3.66 20.24 -9.21
CA SER A 274 4.25 21.45 -9.78
C SER A 274 4.09 21.56 -11.31
N GLY A 275 3.36 20.64 -11.94
CA GLY A 275 3.12 20.64 -13.39
C GLY A 275 4.28 20.12 -14.25
N HIS A 276 5.28 19.49 -13.65
CA HIS A 276 6.39 18.86 -14.35
C HIS A 276 6.09 17.40 -14.69
N ALA A 277 6.75 16.88 -15.72
CA ALA A 277 6.66 15.47 -16.09
C ALA A 277 7.40 14.58 -15.07
N ARG A 278 6.99 13.32 -14.96
CA ARG A 278 7.71 12.32 -14.16
C ARG A 278 9.11 12.10 -14.75
N GLY A 279 10.09 11.87 -13.89
CA GLY A 279 11.50 11.74 -14.28
C GLY A 279 12.23 13.07 -14.51
N ASP A 280 11.54 14.22 -14.43
CA ASP A 280 12.13 15.55 -14.60
C ASP A 280 12.89 16.01 -13.32
N TYR A 281 13.84 15.18 -12.90
CA TYR A 281 14.51 15.28 -11.59
C TYR A 281 15.42 16.50 -11.42
N GLN A 282 15.52 17.38 -12.43
CA GLN A 282 16.18 18.68 -12.28
C GLN A 282 15.38 19.62 -11.34
N PHE A 283 14.05 19.42 -11.19
CA PHE A 283 13.19 20.23 -10.33
C PHE A 283 13.01 19.61 -8.94
N VAL A 284 12.67 18.32 -8.87
CA VAL A 284 12.58 17.55 -7.62
C VAL A 284 13.34 16.24 -7.76
N HIS A 285 14.50 16.14 -7.13
CA HIS A 285 15.37 14.98 -7.24
C HIS A 285 15.15 13.99 -6.06
N PRO A 286 15.03 12.68 -6.31
CA PRO A 286 14.87 11.67 -5.25
C PRO A 286 15.96 11.72 -4.18
N ASN A 287 17.24 11.77 -4.59
CA ASN A 287 18.36 11.87 -3.65
C ASN A 287 18.62 13.28 -3.12
N ASN A 288 18.78 14.28 -3.99
CA ASN A 288 19.25 15.61 -3.58
C ASN A 288 18.18 16.43 -2.83
N HIS A 289 16.89 16.12 -3.01
CA HIS A 289 15.80 16.84 -2.34
C HIS A 289 15.04 15.93 -1.36
N VAL A 290 14.49 14.80 -1.82
CA VAL A 290 13.65 13.94 -0.96
C VAL A 290 14.48 13.20 0.10
N ASN A 291 15.69 12.75 -0.25
CA ASN A 291 16.63 12.09 0.66
C ASN A 291 17.70 13.03 1.24
N LEU A 292 17.50 14.35 1.16
CA LEU A 292 18.46 15.33 1.68
C LEU A 292 18.68 15.12 3.19
N SER A 293 19.95 15.12 3.61
CA SER A 293 20.41 14.92 5.00
C SER A 293 20.05 13.56 5.62
N GLN A 294 19.70 12.58 4.79
CA GLN A 294 19.25 11.26 5.22
C GLN A 294 20.13 10.14 4.66
N SER A 295 20.00 8.97 5.26
CA SER A 295 20.50 7.69 4.77
C SER A 295 19.38 6.67 4.79
N THR A 296 19.55 5.55 4.08
CA THR A 296 18.68 4.39 4.34
C THR A 296 18.81 3.93 5.79
N ASN A 297 20.03 4.00 6.36
CA ASN A 297 20.37 3.40 7.64
C ASN A 297 19.81 4.17 8.85
N ASP A 298 19.21 5.34 8.65
CA ASP A 298 18.44 6.05 9.67
C ASP A 298 16.96 6.18 9.32
N VAL A 299 16.63 6.37 8.04
CA VAL A 299 15.22 6.42 7.57
C VAL A 299 14.51 5.09 7.73
N TYR A 300 15.07 4.00 7.22
CA TYR A 300 14.42 2.69 7.19
C TYR A 300 14.15 2.13 8.60
N PRO A 301 15.14 2.05 9.52
CA PRO A 301 14.86 1.58 10.87
C PRO A 301 13.89 2.49 11.63
N THR A 302 13.93 3.81 11.42
CA THR A 302 12.94 4.74 11.99
C THR A 302 11.53 4.42 11.47
N ALA A 303 11.35 4.26 10.16
CA ALA A 303 10.05 3.94 9.57
C ALA A 303 9.53 2.58 10.06
N VAL A 304 10.40 1.56 10.18
CA VAL A 304 10.03 0.24 10.74
C VAL A 304 9.56 0.38 12.19
N LYS A 305 10.27 1.14 13.03
CA LYS A 305 9.89 1.40 14.42
C LYS A 305 8.53 2.09 14.53
N LEU A 306 8.27 3.10 13.69
CA LEU A 306 6.97 3.79 13.63
C LEU A 306 5.83 2.84 13.20
N ALA A 307 6.04 2.06 12.15
CA ALA A 307 5.05 1.10 11.65
C ALA A 307 4.71 0.04 12.70
N LEU A 308 5.73 -0.50 13.37
CA LEU A 308 5.55 -1.45 14.47
C LEU A 308 4.84 -0.83 15.66
N HIS A 309 5.10 0.44 15.99
CA HIS A 309 4.39 1.12 17.07
C HIS A 309 2.88 1.14 16.83
N THR A 310 2.44 1.46 15.60
CA THR A 310 1.01 1.41 15.22
C THR A 310 0.46 0.00 15.28
N ALA A 311 1.15 -0.98 14.71
CA ALA A 311 0.69 -2.38 14.68
C ALA A 311 0.56 -2.99 16.10
N ILE A 312 1.48 -2.67 17.01
CA ILE A 312 1.41 -3.13 18.40
C ILE A 312 0.23 -2.49 19.12
N GLU A 313 -0.10 -1.22 18.85
CA GLU A 313 -1.25 -0.57 19.47
C GLU A 313 -2.57 -1.22 19.05
N GLU A 314 -2.69 -1.59 17.76
CA GLU A 314 -3.83 -2.34 17.27
C GLU A 314 -3.94 -3.72 17.93
N LEU A 315 -2.82 -4.43 18.06
CA LEU A 315 -2.78 -5.73 18.74
C LEU A 315 -3.16 -5.61 20.23
N ARG A 316 -2.63 -4.61 20.94
CA ARG A 316 -2.94 -4.37 22.37
C ARG A 316 -4.42 -4.12 22.57
N ARG A 317 -5.05 -3.33 21.70
CA ARG A 317 -6.50 -3.09 21.73
C ARG A 317 -7.29 -4.37 21.51
N ALA A 318 -6.97 -5.15 20.48
CA ALA A 318 -7.64 -6.44 20.22
C ALA A 318 -7.48 -7.43 21.38
N MET A 319 -6.29 -7.50 21.98
CA MET A 319 -6.05 -8.31 23.17
C MET A 319 -6.83 -7.80 24.38
N GLY A 320 -6.96 -6.49 24.56
CA GLY A 320 -7.78 -5.87 25.60
C GLY A 320 -9.27 -6.20 25.46
N GLU A 321 -9.80 -6.18 24.23
CA GLU A 321 -11.18 -6.59 23.93
C GLU A 321 -11.41 -8.08 24.25
N LEU A 322 -10.48 -8.94 23.86
CA LEU A 322 -10.52 -10.37 24.19
C LEU A 322 -10.47 -10.61 25.71
N ALA A 323 -9.60 -9.90 26.42
CA ALA A 323 -9.51 -9.98 27.87
C ALA A 323 -10.82 -9.53 28.54
N ALA A 324 -11.42 -8.43 28.07
CA ALA A 324 -12.70 -7.94 28.59
C ALA A 324 -13.82 -8.97 28.39
N ALA A 325 -13.85 -9.66 27.24
CA ALA A 325 -14.81 -10.74 26.97
C ALA A 325 -14.63 -11.91 27.95
N PHE A 326 -13.39 -12.33 28.23
CA PHE A 326 -13.10 -13.36 29.23
C PHE A 326 -13.52 -12.95 30.64
N LEU A 327 -13.26 -11.70 31.04
CA LEU A 327 -13.68 -11.18 32.34
C LEU A 327 -15.21 -11.12 32.48
N ALA A 328 -15.92 -10.69 31.43
CA ALA A 328 -17.38 -10.69 31.41
C ALA A 328 -17.95 -12.11 31.55
N LYS A 329 -17.38 -13.09 30.83
CA LYS A 329 -17.72 -14.51 30.99
C LYS A 329 -17.31 -15.05 32.36
N GLY A 330 -16.22 -14.58 32.94
CA GLY A 330 -15.82 -14.86 34.31
C GLY A 330 -16.92 -14.48 35.32
N ALA A 331 -17.50 -13.28 35.18
CA ALA A 331 -18.60 -12.82 36.02
C ALA A 331 -19.89 -13.62 35.79
N GLU A 332 -20.26 -13.86 34.52
CA GLU A 332 -21.43 -14.68 34.16
C GLU A 332 -21.32 -16.11 34.71
N PHE A 333 -20.11 -16.68 34.72
CA PHE A 333 -19.85 -18.04 35.13
C PHE A 333 -19.47 -18.21 36.61
N ALA A 334 -19.50 -17.14 37.39
CA ALA A 334 -19.22 -17.16 38.83
C ALA A 334 -20.00 -18.23 39.63
N PRO A 335 -21.30 -18.52 39.37
CA PRO A 335 -22.04 -19.49 40.17
C PRO A 335 -21.80 -20.96 39.77
N PHE A 336 -21.13 -21.26 38.65
CA PHE A 336 -20.97 -22.64 38.17
C PHE A 336 -19.76 -23.32 38.80
N ILE A 337 -19.99 -24.19 39.78
CA ILE A 337 -18.95 -25.03 40.38
C ILE A 337 -18.56 -26.16 39.43
N LYS A 338 -17.25 -26.41 39.28
CA LYS A 338 -16.67 -27.50 38.50
C LYS A 338 -15.47 -28.14 39.23
N MET A 339 -15.06 -29.30 38.76
CA MET A 339 -13.81 -29.95 39.21
C MET A 339 -12.61 -29.29 38.52
N GLY A 340 -11.66 -28.78 39.30
CA GLY A 340 -10.35 -28.37 38.80
C GLY A 340 -9.52 -29.59 38.42
N ARG A 341 -8.64 -29.45 37.41
CA ARG A 341 -7.77 -30.55 36.97
C ARG A 341 -6.31 -30.12 36.92
N THR A 342 -5.46 -30.94 37.53
CA THR A 342 -4.00 -30.83 37.44
C THR A 342 -3.48 -32.09 36.78
N GLN A 343 -2.62 -31.97 35.76
CA GLN A 343 -2.19 -33.13 34.94
C GLN A 343 -3.36 -33.93 34.35
N LEU A 344 -4.46 -33.25 34.02
CA LEU A 344 -5.73 -33.83 33.54
C LEU A 344 -6.43 -34.76 34.54
N GLN A 345 -5.95 -34.85 35.79
CA GLN A 345 -6.58 -35.61 36.87
C GLN A 345 -7.44 -34.68 37.74
N ASP A 346 -8.51 -35.23 38.33
CA ASP A 346 -9.38 -34.50 39.25
C ASP A 346 -8.60 -34.06 40.50
N ALA A 347 -8.79 -32.79 40.89
CA ALA A 347 -8.11 -32.19 42.03
C ALA A 347 -9.10 -31.68 43.07
N VAL A 348 -9.38 -30.37 43.08
CA VAL A 348 -10.30 -29.71 44.03
C VAL A 348 -11.32 -28.84 43.29
N PRO A 349 -12.47 -28.53 43.91
CA PRO A 349 -13.48 -27.67 43.30
C PRO A 349 -12.97 -26.24 43.03
N MET A 350 -13.47 -25.66 41.94
CA MET A 350 -13.34 -24.25 41.59
C MET A 350 -14.61 -23.80 40.86
N THR A 351 -14.78 -22.51 40.57
CA THR A 351 -15.85 -22.06 39.68
C THR A 351 -15.34 -21.89 38.25
N LEU A 352 -16.22 -22.09 37.27
CA LEU A 352 -15.92 -21.78 35.87
C LEU A 352 -15.60 -20.28 35.70
N GLY A 353 -16.23 -19.43 36.52
CA GLY A 353 -15.91 -18.01 36.59
C GLY A 353 -14.46 -17.71 37.00
N GLN A 354 -13.90 -18.41 38.00
CA GLN A 354 -12.49 -18.28 38.38
C GLN A 354 -11.55 -18.60 37.22
N GLU A 355 -11.84 -19.66 36.45
CA GLU A 355 -11.04 -20.09 35.31
C GLU A 355 -11.07 -19.06 34.17
N PHE A 356 -12.26 -18.59 33.78
CA PHE A 356 -12.40 -17.59 32.72
C PHE A 356 -11.82 -16.22 33.11
N THR A 357 -11.96 -15.84 34.38
CA THR A 357 -11.32 -14.63 34.91
C THR A 357 -9.80 -14.72 34.80
N ALA A 358 -9.22 -15.89 35.08
CA ALA A 358 -7.78 -16.12 34.93
C ALA A 358 -7.30 -15.99 33.47
N PHE A 359 -8.09 -16.43 32.49
CA PHE A 359 -7.77 -16.20 31.06
C PHE A 359 -7.73 -14.70 30.73
N GLY A 360 -8.69 -13.92 31.23
CA GLY A 360 -8.70 -12.47 31.05
C GLY A 360 -7.46 -11.80 31.64
N HIS A 361 -7.13 -12.10 32.90
CA HIS A 361 -5.94 -11.54 33.56
C HIS A 361 -4.64 -11.90 32.85
N THR A 362 -4.50 -13.14 32.37
CA THR A 362 -3.26 -13.54 31.71
C THR A 362 -3.04 -12.76 30.41
N ILE A 363 -4.10 -12.42 29.67
CA ILE A 363 -3.99 -11.59 28.47
C ILE A 363 -3.67 -10.13 28.84
N LEU A 364 -4.25 -9.58 29.91
CA LEU A 364 -3.94 -8.23 30.38
C LEU A 364 -2.46 -8.05 30.76
N GLU A 365 -1.85 -9.03 31.43
CA GLU A 365 -0.41 -8.99 31.71
C GLU A 365 0.43 -8.86 30.43
N ASP A 366 -0.01 -9.51 29.35
CA ASP A 366 0.70 -9.48 28.07
C ASP A 366 0.44 -8.17 27.30
N VAL A 367 -0.73 -7.55 27.46
CA VAL A 367 -1.01 -6.17 27.00
C VAL A 367 -0.03 -5.18 27.63
N ASP A 368 0.26 -5.34 28.93
CA ASP A 368 1.24 -4.52 29.65
C ASP A 368 2.67 -4.78 29.13
N ARG A 369 3.06 -6.06 28.96
CA ARG A 369 4.39 -6.40 28.41
C ARG A 369 4.60 -5.85 27.00
N LEU A 370 3.56 -5.89 26.16
CA LEU A 370 3.61 -5.28 24.83
C LEU A 370 3.78 -3.77 24.91
N GLY A 371 3.10 -3.10 25.84
CA GLY A 371 3.25 -1.65 26.04
C GLY A 371 4.69 -1.26 26.45
N GLU A 372 5.33 -2.04 27.31
CA GLU A 372 6.74 -1.83 27.68
C GLU A 372 7.68 -2.02 26.48
N ALA A 373 7.50 -3.07 25.68
CA ALA A 373 8.30 -3.31 24.48
C ALA A 373 8.07 -2.24 23.40
N GLN A 374 6.83 -1.75 23.26
CA GLN A 374 6.46 -0.66 22.36
C GLN A 374 7.14 0.66 22.75
N ALA A 375 7.40 0.89 24.03
CA ALA A 375 8.12 2.09 24.48
C ALA A 375 9.57 2.13 23.99
N LEU A 376 10.25 0.97 23.89
CA LEU A 376 11.65 0.89 23.43
C LEU A 376 11.82 1.32 21.97
N ILE A 377 10.81 1.08 21.13
CA ILE A 377 10.87 1.46 19.72
C ILE A 377 10.49 2.93 19.47
N ARG A 378 10.28 3.74 20.52
CA ARG A 378 10.19 5.21 20.40
C ARG A 378 11.56 5.87 20.26
N GLU A 379 12.62 5.16 20.62
CA GLU A 379 13.99 5.59 20.38
C GLU A 379 14.35 5.41 18.90
N ILE A 380 14.72 6.50 18.23
CA ILE A 380 15.03 6.54 16.79
C ILE A 380 16.46 7.03 16.55
N ASN A 381 17.04 6.68 15.40
CA ASN A 381 18.37 7.11 15.01
C ASN A 381 18.37 8.14 13.87
N MET A 382 17.25 8.83 13.59
CA MET A 382 17.22 9.89 12.57
C MET A 382 18.30 10.94 12.79
N GLY A 383 19.09 11.22 11.74
CA GLY A 383 20.26 12.09 11.81
C GLY A 383 21.58 11.33 12.02
N ALA A 384 21.54 10.01 12.21
CA ALA A 384 22.72 9.13 12.21
C ALA A 384 23.41 9.06 10.85
N THR A 385 22.65 9.26 9.77
CA THR A 385 23.05 9.09 8.39
C THR A 385 23.63 7.70 8.12
N ALA A 386 24.81 7.59 7.52
CA ALA A 386 25.32 6.33 6.99
C ALA A 386 25.67 5.32 8.09
N ILE A 387 26.34 5.76 9.15
CA ILE A 387 26.98 4.89 10.14
C ILE A 387 26.87 5.43 11.58
N GLY A 388 25.99 6.40 11.82
CA GLY A 388 25.79 7.01 13.15
C GLY A 388 26.63 8.24 13.46
N THR A 389 27.58 8.61 12.61
CA THR A 389 28.41 9.81 12.84
C THR A 389 27.68 11.12 12.57
N GLY A 390 26.50 11.07 11.92
CA GLY A 390 25.78 12.24 11.47
C GLY A 390 26.47 13.02 10.35
N ILE A 391 27.48 12.44 9.71
CA ILE A 391 28.13 13.06 8.55
C ILE A 391 27.06 13.37 7.48
N THR A 392 27.15 14.55 6.86
CA THR A 392 26.19 15.10 5.87
C THR A 392 24.82 15.53 6.41
N ALA A 393 24.52 15.34 7.69
CA ALA A 393 23.44 16.05 8.37
C ALA A 393 23.99 17.36 8.98
N PRO A 394 23.34 18.52 8.79
CA PRO A 394 23.78 19.76 9.41
C PRO A 394 23.53 19.73 10.92
N GLY A 395 24.25 20.57 11.67
CA GLY A 395 23.99 20.75 13.11
C GLY A 395 22.54 21.17 13.37
N GLY A 396 21.88 20.54 14.34
CA GLY A 396 20.48 20.77 14.67
C GLY A 396 19.47 19.93 13.86
N TYR A 397 19.92 19.17 12.86
CA TYR A 397 19.02 18.34 12.04
C TYR A 397 18.30 17.27 12.85
N ALA A 398 19.01 16.50 13.67
CA ALA A 398 18.46 15.40 14.44
C ALA A 398 17.35 15.87 15.39
N GLU A 399 17.57 17.01 16.07
CA GLU A 399 16.58 17.61 16.96
C GLU A 399 15.35 18.11 16.18
N CYS A 400 15.59 18.80 15.07
CA CYS A 400 14.54 19.38 14.24
C CYS A 400 13.66 18.30 13.60
N VAL A 401 14.27 17.29 12.96
CA VAL A 401 13.54 16.18 12.32
C VAL A 401 12.75 15.37 13.34
N ARG A 402 13.31 15.10 14.53
CA ARG A 402 12.59 14.42 15.62
C ARG A 402 11.37 15.24 16.07
N ALA A 403 11.50 16.55 16.22
CA ALA A 403 10.40 17.41 16.64
C ALA A 403 9.26 17.41 15.60
N HIS A 404 9.60 17.53 14.31
CA HIS A 404 8.61 17.41 13.24
C HIS A 404 7.96 16.03 13.20
N LEU A 405 8.75 14.97 13.26
CA LEU A 405 8.26 13.59 13.19
C LEU A 405 7.34 13.27 14.37
N SER A 406 7.68 13.73 15.57
CA SER A 406 6.84 13.59 16.77
C SER A 406 5.51 14.32 16.60
N ARG A 407 5.52 15.55 16.08
CA ARG A 407 4.29 16.32 15.79
C ARG A 407 3.43 15.66 14.72
N ILE A 408 4.05 15.12 13.68
CA ILE A 408 3.41 14.47 12.54
C ILE A 408 2.72 13.17 12.94
N THR A 409 3.39 12.37 13.78
CA THR A 409 2.92 11.03 14.18
C THR A 409 2.08 11.05 15.45
N GLY A 410 2.17 12.11 16.26
CA GLY A 410 1.58 12.16 17.59
C GLY A 410 2.33 11.33 18.63
N LEU A 411 3.51 10.80 18.29
CA LEU A 411 4.35 9.99 19.17
C LEU A 411 5.43 10.85 19.82
N GLU A 412 5.71 10.61 21.09
CA GLU A 412 6.88 11.18 21.75
C GLU A 412 8.12 10.37 21.37
N LEU A 413 8.85 10.84 20.36
CA LEU A 413 10.06 10.19 19.88
C LEU A 413 11.30 10.73 20.59
N ILE A 414 12.29 9.85 20.76
CA ILE A 414 13.54 10.13 21.46
C ILE A 414 14.69 9.85 20.49
N THR A 415 15.64 10.79 20.34
CA THR A 415 16.87 10.51 19.61
C THR A 415 17.74 9.61 20.48
N ALA A 416 18.25 8.52 19.92
CA ALA A 416 19.16 7.61 20.64
C ALA A 416 20.37 8.39 21.20
N PRO A 417 20.83 8.05 22.42
CA PRO A 417 21.95 8.74 23.06
C PRO A 417 23.27 8.54 22.31
N ASP A 418 23.42 7.42 21.60
CA ASP A 418 24.56 7.13 20.72
C ASP A 418 24.03 6.61 19.38
N LEU A 419 24.22 7.43 18.33
CA LEU A 419 23.74 7.12 16.98
C LEU A 419 24.59 6.06 16.27
N VAL A 420 25.85 5.87 16.67
CA VAL A 420 26.73 4.81 16.12
C VAL A 420 26.26 3.45 16.61
N GLU A 421 25.93 3.35 17.89
CA GLU A 421 25.34 2.15 18.49
C GLU A 421 23.96 1.86 17.86
N ALA A 422 23.06 2.85 17.86
CA ALA A 422 21.68 2.68 17.40
C ALA A 422 21.55 2.32 15.91
N THR A 423 22.57 2.61 15.09
CA THR A 423 22.58 2.25 13.66
C THR A 423 22.85 0.76 13.43
N ALA A 424 23.55 0.09 14.35
CA ALA A 424 23.82 -1.34 14.28
C ALA A 424 22.85 -2.18 15.14
N ASP A 425 22.17 -1.55 16.10
CA ASP A 425 21.34 -2.27 17.06
C ASP A 425 20.02 -2.80 16.45
N THR A 426 19.74 -4.07 16.78
CA THR A 426 18.48 -4.75 16.46
C THR A 426 17.82 -5.35 17.71
N GLY A 427 18.36 -5.08 18.90
CA GLY A 427 17.94 -5.65 20.18
C GLY A 427 16.48 -5.34 20.52
N ALA A 428 16.02 -4.12 20.24
CA ALA A 428 14.61 -3.76 20.45
C ALA A 428 13.65 -4.64 19.65
N PHE A 429 13.99 -5.03 18.42
CA PHE A 429 13.18 -5.93 17.60
C PHE A 429 13.18 -7.37 18.14
N VAL A 430 14.32 -7.83 18.67
CA VAL A 430 14.42 -9.15 19.31
C VAL A 430 13.54 -9.21 20.56
N GLN A 431 13.59 -8.18 21.40
CA GLN A 431 12.75 -8.10 22.60
C GLN A 431 11.26 -8.06 22.25
N LEU A 432 10.87 -7.22 21.30
CA LEU A 432 9.49 -7.15 20.82
C LEU A 432 8.99 -8.52 20.30
N SER A 433 9.77 -9.17 19.45
CA SER A 433 9.44 -10.51 18.93
C SER A 433 9.35 -11.57 20.05
N GLY A 434 10.21 -11.47 21.07
CA GLY A 434 10.14 -12.29 22.27
C GLY A 434 8.83 -12.13 23.04
N VAL A 435 8.34 -10.89 23.18
CA VAL A 435 7.04 -10.62 23.81
C VAL A 435 5.89 -11.15 22.96
N LEU A 436 5.93 -10.98 21.63
CA LEU A 436 4.93 -11.56 20.72
C LEU A 436 4.87 -13.10 20.85
N LYS A 437 6.03 -13.76 20.92
CA LYS A 437 6.11 -15.21 21.16
C LYS A 437 5.49 -15.61 22.49
N ARG A 438 5.72 -14.85 23.56
CA ARG A 438 5.07 -15.08 24.86
C ARG A 438 3.55 -14.98 24.75
N CYS A 439 3.04 -13.95 24.08
CA CYS A 439 1.59 -13.77 23.87
C CYS A 439 1.00 -14.98 23.13
N ALA A 440 1.67 -15.45 22.07
CA ALA A 440 1.23 -16.61 21.30
C ALA A 440 1.19 -17.90 22.13
N VAL A 441 2.21 -18.15 22.96
CA VAL A 441 2.24 -19.32 23.86
C VAL A 441 1.09 -19.30 24.85
N LYS A 442 0.79 -18.13 25.44
CA LYS A 442 -0.30 -17.98 26.40
C LYS A 442 -1.67 -18.08 25.74
N LEU A 443 -1.86 -17.49 24.55
CA LEU A 443 -3.10 -17.59 23.78
C LEU A 443 -3.39 -19.04 23.33
N SER A 444 -2.36 -19.82 23.03
CA SER A 444 -2.51 -21.22 22.63
C SER A 444 -2.97 -22.13 23.78
N LYS A 445 -2.90 -21.69 25.04
CA LYS A 445 -3.12 -22.49 26.23
C LYS A 445 -4.42 -22.13 26.91
#